data_AF-A0A7Y5KZ46-F1
#
_entry.id   AF-A0A7Y5KZ46-F1
#
_cell.length_a   1.000
_cell.length_b   1.000
_cell.length_c   1.000
_cell.angle_alpha   90.00
_cell.angle_beta   90.00
_cell.angle_gamma   90.00
#
_symmetry.space_group_name_H-M   'P 1'
#
loop_
_entity.id
_entity.type
_entity.pdbx_description
1 polymer ?
#
loop_
_entity_poly.entity_id
_entity_poly.type
_entity_poly.pdbx_seq_one_letter_code
_entity_poly.pdbx_strand_id
1 'polypeptide(L)'
;MRILLGFSVLAMVVACGDSGGTGASGGGNPGGSPAQGGGGNGGEAPNGGAGGAVSDGGGGGCPEGGAPEGMGGAIEACSDIGAADCFTNYDCADDQRCENQGTADFAVPCCVTGDRGTAGVGAPCLGENDCASSLCVEGGVCGGICSDRCDSPDECPAELSQCIPIAFSGSDDKFCLPR
;
A
#
# COMPACT_ATOMS: atom_id res chain seq x y z
N MET A 1 -47.39 -11.71 11.96
CA MET A 1 -47.11 -10.88 13.15
C MET A 1 -46.05 -9.87 12.77
N ARG A 2 -46.38 -8.58 12.78
CA ARG A 2 -45.48 -7.46 12.47
C ARG A 2 -44.86 -6.97 13.79
N ILE A 3 -43.55 -6.98 13.92
CA ILE A 3 -42.83 -6.35 15.04
C ILE A 3 -42.10 -5.13 14.46
N LEU A 4 -42.66 -3.96 14.72
CA LEU A 4 -42.05 -2.65 14.51
C LEU A 4 -41.17 -2.36 15.73
N LEU A 5 -39.85 -2.38 15.55
CA LEU A 5 -38.91 -1.85 16.54
C LEU A 5 -38.26 -0.61 15.94
N GLY A 6 -38.71 0.55 16.43
CA GLY A 6 -38.13 1.85 16.11
C GLY A 6 -36.81 2.02 16.84
N PHE A 7 -35.79 2.44 16.09
CA PHE A 7 -34.51 2.88 16.63
C PHE A 7 -34.42 4.40 16.50
N SER A 8 -34.40 5.07 17.65
CA SER A 8 -34.03 6.48 17.78
C SER A 8 -32.54 6.63 17.50
N VAL A 9 -32.18 7.41 16.49
CA VAL A 9 -30.79 7.83 16.23
C VAL A 9 -30.53 9.13 16.97
N LEU A 10 -29.63 9.07 17.95
CA LEU A 10 -29.09 10.19 18.70
C LEU A 10 -27.95 10.80 17.87
N ALA A 11 -28.13 12.02 17.35
CA ALA A 11 -27.09 12.75 16.64
C ALA A 11 -26.16 13.44 17.64
N MET A 12 -24.86 13.08 17.65
CA MET A 12 -23.81 13.86 18.29
C MET A 12 -23.14 14.74 17.24
N VAL A 13 -23.15 16.05 17.46
CA VAL A 13 -22.47 17.06 16.66
C VAL A 13 -21.06 17.23 17.24
N VAL A 14 -20.03 16.84 16.49
CA VAL A 14 -18.63 17.17 16.77
C VAL A 14 -18.29 18.49 16.07
N ALA A 15 -17.84 19.47 16.85
CA ALA A 15 -17.30 20.73 16.35
C ALA A 15 -15.82 20.55 16.02
N CYS A 16 -15.42 20.87 14.78
CA CYS A 16 -14.03 20.93 14.37
C CYS A 16 -13.49 22.34 14.68
N GLY A 17 -12.42 22.41 15.47
CA GLY A 17 -11.71 23.64 15.82
C GLY A 17 -10.76 24.10 14.70
N ASP A 18 -10.66 25.41 14.57
CA ASP A 18 -10.02 26.18 13.49
C ASP A 18 -8.55 26.57 13.82
N SER A 19 -7.72 26.49 12.78
CA SER A 19 -6.51 27.27 12.42
C SER A 19 -5.34 27.52 13.38
N GLY A 20 -4.12 27.26 12.86
CA GLY A 20 -2.97 28.15 13.10
C GLY A 20 -1.59 27.52 12.90
N GLY A 21 -0.80 28.02 11.93
CA GLY A 21 0.64 27.79 11.92
C GLY A 21 1.35 27.98 10.58
N THR A 22 1.67 29.23 10.23
CA THR A 22 2.54 29.63 9.12
C THR A 22 4.03 29.56 9.48
N GLY A 23 4.88 29.27 8.48
CA GLY A 23 6.33 29.54 8.49
C GLY A 23 7.18 28.32 8.14
N ALA A 24 8.30 28.41 7.45
CA ALA A 24 8.96 29.52 6.78
C ALA A 24 9.99 28.93 5.79
N SER A 25 10.33 29.76 4.82
CA SER A 25 11.26 29.59 3.71
C SER A 25 12.71 29.29 4.13
N GLY A 26 13.44 28.59 3.26
CA GLY A 26 14.84 28.89 2.97
C GLY A 26 15.84 27.76 3.21
N GLY A 27 16.67 27.47 2.21
CA GLY A 27 17.84 26.62 2.37
C GLY A 27 18.46 26.25 1.04
N GLY A 28 19.43 27.06 0.59
CA GLY A 28 19.99 27.01 -0.76
C GLY A 28 20.79 25.77 -1.10
N ASN A 29 20.76 25.46 -2.39
CA ASN A 29 21.64 24.54 -3.09
C ASN A 29 22.99 25.24 -3.34
N PRO A 30 24.13 24.60 -3.03
CA PRO A 30 25.27 24.75 -3.92
C PRO A 30 26.05 23.44 -4.10
N GLY A 31 26.55 23.25 -5.32
CA GLY A 31 27.78 22.46 -5.52
C GLY A 31 27.65 21.36 -6.54
N GLY A 32 27.83 21.71 -7.81
CA GLY A 32 28.15 20.75 -8.84
C GLY A 32 29.64 20.37 -8.89
N SER A 33 29.88 19.34 -9.71
CA SER A 33 31.14 18.92 -10.37
C SER A 33 31.92 17.78 -9.70
N PRO A 34 32.66 16.94 -10.46
CA PRO A 34 32.50 16.53 -11.86
C PRO A 34 32.59 15.00 -12.06
N ALA A 35 32.23 14.56 -13.27
CA ALA A 35 32.54 13.24 -13.79
C ALA A 35 34.07 13.04 -13.97
N GLN A 36 34.57 11.88 -13.55
CA GLN A 36 35.86 11.34 -13.98
C GLN A 36 35.70 9.83 -14.20
N GLY A 37 35.95 9.41 -15.44
CA GLY A 37 35.97 8.01 -15.84
C GLY A 37 37.28 7.33 -15.46
N GLY A 38 37.21 6.00 -15.35
CA GLY A 38 38.37 5.12 -15.24
C GLY A 38 37.93 3.69 -15.52
N GLY A 39 38.33 3.17 -16.67
CA GLY A 39 38.14 1.76 -17.03
C GLY A 39 39.18 0.86 -16.35
N GLY A 40 38.83 -0.42 -16.17
CA GLY A 40 39.74 -1.46 -15.70
C GLY A 40 39.05 -2.83 -15.73
N ASN A 41 39.59 -3.74 -16.53
CA ASN A 41 39.10 -5.10 -16.76
C ASN A 41 39.44 -6.07 -15.62
N GLY A 42 38.56 -7.06 -15.41
CA GLY A 42 38.91 -8.48 -15.31
C GLY A 42 39.36 -9.04 -13.95
N GLY A 43 38.62 -10.06 -13.48
CA GLY A 43 39.21 -11.26 -12.87
C GLY A 43 39.02 -11.49 -11.37
N GLU A 44 38.48 -12.67 -11.06
CA GLU A 44 38.74 -13.51 -9.86
C GLU A 44 37.85 -13.36 -8.60
N ALA A 45 36.95 -14.34 -8.41
CA ALA A 45 36.53 -14.87 -7.10
C ALA A 45 37.62 -15.85 -6.58
N PRO A 46 37.68 -16.30 -5.28
CA PRO A 46 36.59 -16.43 -4.29
C PRO A 46 36.99 -16.19 -2.79
N ASN A 47 36.04 -16.52 -1.89
CA ASN A 47 36.15 -16.82 -0.44
C ASN A 47 35.82 -15.72 0.61
N GLY A 48 34.65 -15.90 1.25
CA GLY A 48 34.55 -16.28 2.67
C GLY A 48 35.11 -15.32 3.73
N GLY A 49 34.22 -14.62 4.44
CA GLY A 49 34.52 -13.94 5.69
C GLY A 49 33.25 -13.54 6.44
N ALA A 50 33.08 -14.09 7.64
CA ALA A 50 31.99 -13.77 8.57
C ALA A 50 32.34 -12.55 9.43
N GLY A 51 31.30 -11.78 9.80
CA GLY A 51 31.27 -10.96 11.02
C GLY A 51 31.61 -9.48 10.87
N GLY A 52 30.81 -8.63 11.51
CA GLY A 52 31.04 -7.20 11.71
C GLY A 52 29.87 -6.36 11.19
N ALA A 53 28.78 -6.27 11.95
CA ALA A 53 28.55 -5.26 12.98
C ALA A 53 28.08 -3.92 12.38
N VAL A 54 26.86 -3.60 12.79
CA VAL A 54 26.15 -2.33 12.72
C VAL A 54 27.04 -1.10 12.90
N SER A 55 26.72 -0.02 12.18
CA SER A 55 26.67 1.31 12.75
C SER A 55 25.98 2.31 11.83
N ASP A 56 24.85 2.79 12.35
CA ASP A 56 24.50 4.21 12.51
C ASP A 56 24.23 5.08 11.28
N GLY A 57 22.95 5.45 11.17
CA GLY A 57 22.63 6.86 11.42
C GLY A 57 21.84 7.56 10.33
N GLY A 58 20.59 7.90 10.66
CA GLY A 58 20.03 9.19 10.24
C GLY A 58 19.23 9.17 8.95
N GLY A 59 17.96 8.76 9.05
CA GLY A 59 16.98 9.00 8.00
C GLY A 59 15.86 7.97 8.02
N GLY A 60 15.12 7.88 9.14
CA GLY A 60 13.82 7.22 9.17
C GLY A 60 12.79 8.05 8.40
N GLY A 61 13.07 8.34 7.13
CA GLY A 61 12.13 8.92 6.19
C GLY A 61 11.54 7.77 5.41
N CYS A 62 10.24 7.55 5.56
CA CYS A 62 9.50 6.74 4.61
C CYS A 62 9.78 7.32 3.22
N PRO A 63 10.24 6.55 2.23
CA PRO A 63 10.30 7.05 0.87
C PRO A 63 8.87 7.46 0.47
N GLU A 64 8.69 8.73 0.13
CA GLU A 64 7.41 9.23 -0.37
C GLU A 64 7.12 8.50 -1.69
N GLY A 65 6.20 7.54 -1.64
CA GLY A 65 5.69 6.86 -2.81
C GLY A 65 4.93 7.86 -3.67
N GLY A 66 5.60 8.43 -4.67
CA GLY A 66 4.96 9.27 -5.66
C GLY A 66 4.00 8.43 -6.49
N ALA A 67 2.70 8.61 -6.29
CA ALA A 67 1.71 8.09 -7.21
C ALA A 67 1.98 8.69 -8.60
N PRO A 68 2.05 7.88 -9.69
CA PRO A 68 2.20 8.43 -11.02
C PRO A 68 0.92 9.21 -11.39
N GLU A 69 1.04 10.54 -11.47
CA GLU A 69 -0.01 11.42 -11.99
C GLU A 69 -0.13 11.21 -13.51
N GLY A 70 -0.88 10.18 -13.90
CA GLY A 70 -1.19 9.88 -15.30
C GLY A 70 -2.18 10.88 -15.88
N MET A 71 -1.77 11.58 -16.95
CA MET A 71 -2.58 12.54 -17.72
C MET A 71 -3.66 11.87 -18.61
N GLY A 72 -4.37 10.88 -18.07
CA GLY A 72 -5.65 10.38 -18.58
C GLY A 72 -6.73 10.80 -17.60
N GLY A 73 -7.92 11.19 -18.07
CA GLY A 73 -9.03 11.44 -17.13
C GLY A 73 -9.22 10.22 -16.23
N ALA A 74 -9.54 10.46 -14.95
CA ALA A 74 -9.84 9.40 -14.01
C ALA A 74 -10.88 8.45 -14.61
N ILE A 75 -10.63 7.16 -14.52
CA ILE A 75 -11.58 6.14 -14.93
C ILE A 75 -12.64 6.04 -13.83
N GLU A 76 -13.91 6.00 -14.21
CA GLU A 76 -15.03 5.94 -13.26
C GLU A 76 -15.50 4.49 -13.05
N ALA A 77 -15.21 3.58 -13.98
CA ALA A 77 -15.47 2.16 -13.85
C ALA A 77 -14.48 1.31 -14.68
N CYS A 78 -14.17 0.09 -14.23
CA CYS A 78 -13.27 -0.81 -14.97
C CYS A 78 -13.76 -1.15 -16.38
N SER A 79 -15.07 -1.13 -16.59
CA SER A 79 -15.67 -1.30 -17.91
C SER A 79 -15.27 -0.24 -18.94
N ASP A 80 -14.86 0.97 -18.51
CA ASP A 80 -14.41 2.05 -19.42
C ASP A 80 -13.12 1.68 -20.15
N ILE A 81 -12.31 0.80 -19.55
CA ILE A 81 -11.07 0.25 -20.11
C ILE A 81 -11.18 -1.21 -20.53
N GLY A 82 -12.38 -1.81 -20.46
CA GLY A 82 -12.60 -3.22 -20.75
C GLY A 82 -11.95 -4.18 -19.75
N ALA A 83 -11.71 -3.72 -18.51
CA ALA A 83 -11.22 -4.52 -17.40
C ALA A 83 -12.37 -5.02 -16.50
N ALA A 84 -12.10 -6.06 -15.71
CA ALA A 84 -12.99 -6.50 -14.65
C ALA A 84 -12.72 -5.73 -13.35
N ASP A 85 -13.76 -5.52 -12.55
CA ASP A 85 -13.61 -5.02 -11.17
C ASP A 85 -12.92 -6.08 -10.30
N CYS A 86 -12.11 -5.64 -9.35
CA CYS A 86 -11.40 -6.53 -8.42
C CYS A 86 -11.34 -5.93 -7.02
N PHE A 87 -11.12 -6.79 -6.02
CA PHE A 87 -10.80 -6.35 -4.67
C PHE A 87 -9.34 -6.68 -4.33
N THR A 88 -8.85 -7.82 -4.80
CA THR A 88 -7.49 -8.30 -4.63
C THR A 88 -6.92 -8.88 -5.92
N ASN A 89 -5.63 -9.17 -5.94
CA ASN A 89 -5.01 -9.96 -7.01
C ASN A 89 -5.65 -11.36 -7.21
N TYR A 90 -6.39 -11.87 -6.23
CA TYR A 90 -7.07 -13.16 -6.35
C TYR A 90 -8.32 -13.12 -7.23
N ASP A 91 -8.84 -11.93 -7.52
CA ASP A 91 -9.98 -11.74 -8.41
C ASP A 91 -9.56 -11.62 -9.88
N CYS A 92 -8.25 -11.50 -10.13
CA CYS A 92 -7.66 -11.32 -11.45
C CYS A 92 -6.98 -12.58 -11.96
N ALA A 93 -6.83 -12.68 -13.29
CA ALA A 93 -6.05 -13.74 -13.92
C ALA A 93 -4.58 -13.69 -13.48
N ASP A 94 -3.85 -14.80 -13.63
CA ASP A 94 -2.46 -14.93 -13.15
C ASP A 94 -1.48 -13.91 -13.78
N ASP A 95 -1.76 -13.44 -14.99
CA ASP A 95 -0.99 -12.42 -15.72
C ASP A 95 -1.49 -10.98 -15.51
N GLN A 96 -2.39 -10.79 -14.53
CA GLN A 96 -3.00 -9.53 -14.16
C GLN A 96 -2.79 -9.22 -12.68
N ARG A 97 -2.90 -7.93 -12.34
CA ARG A 97 -2.97 -7.43 -10.98
C ARG A 97 -4.21 -6.57 -10.79
N CYS A 98 -4.67 -6.50 -9.55
CA CYS A 98 -5.68 -5.55 -9.12
C CYS A 98 -4.98 -4.22 -8.82
N GLU A 99 -5.37 -3.16 -9.51
CA GLU A 99 -4.78 -1.83 -9.39
C GLU A 99 -5.88 -0.77 -9.44
N ASN A 100 -5.82 0.22 -8.55
CA ASN A 100 -6.70 1.39 -8.63
C ASN A 100 -6.45 2.21 -9.90
N GLN A 101 -7.42 2.23 -10.81
CA GLN A 101 -7.43 3.03 -12.04
C GLN A 101 -8.18 4.37 -11.87
N GLY A 102 -8.77 4.58 -10.70
CA GLY A 102 -9.49 5.80 -10.35
C GLY A 102 -8.57 6.88 -9.76
N THR A 103 -9.10 7.65 -8.83
CA THR A 103 -8.34 8.66 -8.06
C THR A 103 -8.15 8.22 -6.62
N ALA A 104 -7.42 9.02 -5.84
CA ALA A 104 -7.32 8.83 -4.39
C ALA A 104 -8.68 8.98 -3.68
N ASP A 105 -9.55 9.87 -4.18
CA ASP A 105 -10.88 10.14 -3.60
C ASP A 105 -11.95 9.16 -4.10
N PHE A 106 -11.71 8.54 -5.25
CA PHE A 106 -12.64 7.62 -5.89
C PHE A 106 -11.86 6.44 -6.48
N ALA A 107 -11.67 5.42 -5.66
CA ALA A 107 -10.94 4.22 -6.05
C ALA A 107 -11.79 3.36 -6.99
N VAL A 108 -11.19 2.95 -8.10
CA VAL A 108 -11.77 2.06 -9.12
C VAL A 108 -10.78 0.91 -9.34
N PRO A 109 -10.81 -0.12 -8.48
CA PRO A 109 -9.87 -1.23 -8.54
C PRO A 109 -10.18 -2.17 -9.69
N CYS A 110 -9.25 -2.28 -10.65
CA CYS A 110 -9.43 -3.04 -11.88
C CYS A 110 -8.34 -4.08 -12.09
N CYS A 111 -8.71 -5.21 -12.71
CA CYS A 111 -7.75 -6.19 -13.20
C CYS A 111 -7.06 -5.67 -14.46
N VAL A 112 -5.81 -5.25 -14.31
CA VAL A 112 -4.95 -4.77 -15.40
C VAL A 112 -3.79 -5.72 -15.63
N THR A 113 -3.33 -5.86 -16.88
CA THR A 113 -2.14 -6.66 -17.19
C THR A 113 -0.91 -6.06 -16.54
N GLY A 114 -0.17 -6.87 -15.77
CA GLY A 114 1.03 -6.41 -15.10
C GLY A 114 1.49 -7.38 -14.01
N ASP A 115 2.76 -7.25 -13.64
CA ASP A 115 3.34 -8.03 -12.55
C ASP A 115 2.71 -7.61 -11.21
N ARG A 116 2.37 -8.61 -10.41
CA ARG A 116 1.89 -8.45 -9.03
C ARG A 116 3.02 -8.04 -8.10
N GLY A 117 2.64 -7.47 -6.96
CA GLY A 117 3.55 -7.30 -5.83
C GLY A 117 4.12 -8.64 -5.37
N THR A 118 5.20 -8.57 -4.60
CA THR A 118 5.90 -9.77 -4.09
C THR A 118 6.01 -9.80 -2.57
N ALA A 119 5.64 -8.70 -1.90
CA ALA A 119 5.66 -8.63 -0.45
C ALA A 119 4.51 -9.48 0.13
N GLY A 120 4.85 -10.39 1.04
CA GLY A 120 3.88 -11.24 1.73
C GLY A 120 3.21 -10.55 2.91
N VAL A 121 2.22 -11.22 3.51
CA VAL A 121 1.50 -10.72 4.69
C VAL A 121 2.46 -10.28 5.81
N GLY A 122 2.19 -9.12 6.42
CA GLY A 122 3.01 -8.54 7.48
C GLY A 122 4.24 -7.75 7.01
N ALA A 123 4.61 -7.82 5.72
CA ALA A 123 5.67 -6.99 5.18
C ALA A 123 5.22 -5.52 5.05
N PRO A 124 6.13 -4.53 5.18
CA PRO A 124 5.79 -3.13 4.96
C PRO A 124 5.49 -2.86 3.49
N CYS A 125 4.58 -1.91 3.21
CA CYS A 125 4.23 -1.46 1.88
C CYS A 125 4.00 0.06 1.84
N LEU A 126 4.22 0.65 0.66
CA LEU A 126 3.90 2.04 0.35
C LEU A 126 2.61 2.15 -0.46
N GLY A 127 2.22 1.08 -1.16
CA GLY A 127 0.96 0.98 -1.87
C GLY A 127 0.55 -0.46 -2.13
N GLU A 128 -0.67 -0.63 -2.64
CA GLU A 128 -1.25 -1.91 -3.02
C GLU A 128 -0.36 -2.75 -3.94
N ASN A 129 0.33 -2.11 -4.89
CA ASN A 129 1.18 -2.78 -5.87
C ASN A 129 2.44 -3.46 -5.27
N ASP A 130 2.80 -3.16 -4.02
CA ASP A 130 3.93 -3.82 -3.36
C ASP A 130 3.56 -5.24 -2.87
N CYS A 131 2.28 -5.42 -2.52
CA CYS A 131 1.77 -6.63 -1.87
C CYS A 131 1.35 -7.70 -2.87
N ALA A 132 1.67 -8.96 -2.58
CA ALA A 132 1.27 -10.10 -3.41
C ALA A 132 -0.25 -10.21 -3.57
N SER A 133 -1.00 -9.79 -2.54
CA SER A 133 -2.46 -9.76 -2.50
C SER A 133 -3.10 -8.51 -3.11
N SER A 134 -2.32 -7.46 -3.41
CA SER A 134 -2.75 -6.08 -3.65
C SER A 134 -3.40 -5.35 -2.47
N LEU A 135 -3.27 -5.85 -1.23
CA LEU A 135 -3.83 -5.17 -0.05
C LEU A 135 -2.72 -4.59 0.83
N CYS A 136 -2.61 -3.26 0.81
CA CYS A 136 -1.74 -2.51 1.71
C CYS A 136 -2.60 -1.77 2.74
N VAL A 137 -2.67 -2.29 3.98
CA VAL A 137 -3.51 -1.72 5.04
C VAL A 137 -2.73 -0.75 5.91
N GLU A 138 -3.36 0.34 6.33
CA GLU A 138 -2.73 1.30 7.24
C GLU A 138 -2.44 0.65 8.60
N GLY A 139 -1.25 0.89 9.15
CA GLY A 139 -0.85 0.33 10.45
C GLY A 139 0.64 0.15 10.66
N GLY A 140 1.48 0.49 9.68
CA GLY A 140 2.94 0.38 9.75
C GLY A 140 3.63 1.65 10.22
N VAL A 141 4.84 1.51 10.76
CA VAL A 141 5.70 2.64 11.18
C VAL A 141 6.11 3.52 9.97
N CYS A 142 6.09 2.95 8.76
CA CYS A 142 6.54 3.61 7.53
C CYS A 142 5.51 3.64 6.40
N GLY A 143 4.21 3.53 6.72
CA GLY A 143 3.14 3.43 5.73
C GLY A 143 2.18 2.30 6.08
N GLY A 144 1.88 1.45 5.09
CA GLY A 144 1.02 0.29 5.29
C GLY A 144 1.78 -0.99 5.61
N ILE A 145 1.01 -2.03 5.89
CA ILE A 145 1.45 -3.41 6.03
C ILE A 145 0.65 -4.24 5.03
N CYS A 146 1.30 -5.17 4.33
CA CYS A 146 0.62 -6.07 3.42
C CYS A 146 -0.32 -7.01 4.19
N SER A 147 -1.59 -7.02 3.80
CA SER A 147 -2.60 -7.96 4.25
C SER A 147 -2.72 -9.11 3.26
N ASP A 148 -3.28 -10.23 3.68
CA ASP A 148 -3.58 -11.36 2.81
C ASP A 148 -4.79 -12.15 3.33
N ARG A 149 -5.28 -13.10 2.53
CA ARG A 149 -6.36 -14.01 2.92
C ARG A 149 -5.96 -14.85 4.12
N CYS A 150 -6.95 -15.20 4.92
CA CYS A 150 -6.80 -16.09 6.07
C CYS A 150 -8.06 -16.92 6.26
N ASP A 151 -7.91 -18.12 6.80
CA ASP A 151 -9.05 -18.94 7.25
C ASP A 151 -9.32 -18.73 8.74
N SER A 152 -8.24 -18.45 9.50
CA SER A 152 -8.24 -18.29 10.95
C SER A 152 -7.30 -17.17 11.43
N PRO A 153 -7.52 -16.59 12.64
CA PRO A 153 -6.65 -15.57 13.20
C PRO A 153 -5.19 -16.01 13.43
N ASP A 154 -4.95 -17.32 13.57
CA ASP A 154 -3.61 -17.87 13.84
C ASP A 154 -2.69 -17.82 12.61
N GLU A 155 -3.24 -17.60 11.41
CA GLU A 155 -2.48 -17.39 10.17
C GLU A 155 -1.98 -15.97 10.01
N CYS A 156 -2.51 -15.04 10.81
CA CYS A 156 -2.18 -13.63 10.68
C CYS A 156 -1.01 -13.22 11.58
N PRO A 157 -0.15 -12.31 11.11
CA PRO A 157 0.91 -11.76 11.94
C PRO A 157 0.35 -10.95 13.11
N ALA A 158 1.15 -10.73 14.14
CA ALA A 158 0.72 -10.06 15.38
C ALA A 158 0.15 -8.66 15.12
N GLU A 159 0.70 -7.96 14.12
CA GLU A 159 0.28 -6.64 13.67
C GLU A 159 -1.09 -6.66 12.98
N LEU A 160 -1.48 -7.80 12.39
CA LEU A 160 -2.73 -8.01 11.66
C LEU A 160 -3.59 -9.11 12.30
N SER A 161 -3.66 -9.14 13.63
CA SER A 161 -4.21 -10.26 14.40
C SER A 161 -5.70 -10.63 14.16
N GLN A 162 -6.44 -9.87 13.36
CA GLN A 162 -7.84 -10.19 13.04
C GLN A 162 -7.93 -10.92 11.71
N CYS A 163 -8.72 -12.01 11.66
CA CYS A 163 -9.10 -12.67 10.42
C CYS A 163 -10.61 -12.53 10.20
N ILE A 164 -11.03 -11.48 9.49
CA ILE A 164 -12.44 -11.12 9.32
C ILE A 164 -12.79 -10.84 7.85
N PRO A 165 -14.04 -11.07 7.45
CA PRO A 165 -14.49 -10.72 6.10
C PRO A 165 -14.58 -9.21 5.95
N ILE A 166 -14.17 -8.70 4.79
CA ILE A 166 -14.33 -7.29 4.44
C ILE A 166 -15.67 -7.14 3.74
N ALA A 167 -16.55 -6.32 4.32
CA ALA A 167 -17.81 -6.02 3.67
C ALA A 167 -17.56 -5.41 2.28
N PHE A 168 -18.39 -5.80 1.31
CA PHE A 168 -18.33 -5.29 -0.08
C PHE A 168 -17.12 -5.75 -0.91
N SER A 169 -16.30 -6.69 -0.44
CA SER A 169 -15.27 -7.35 -1.29
C SER A 169 -15.88 -8.16 -2.44
N GLY A 170 -17.17 -8.51 -2.35
CA GLY A 170 -17.83 -9.40 -3.29
C GLY A 170 -17.57 -10.89 -3.04
N SER A 171 -16.83 -11.25 -1.99
CA SER A 171 -16.55 -12.62 -1.58
C SER A 171 -16.72 -12.84 -0.06
N ASP A 172 -16.82 -14.10 0.35
CA ASP A 172 -16.82 -14.50 1.77
C ASP A 172 -15.39 -14.67 2.33
N ASP A 173 -14.37 -14.26 1.56
CA ASP A 173 -12.97 -14.36 1.97
C ASP A 173 -12.71 -13.45 3.17
N LYS A 174 -11.87 -13.94 4.08
CA LYS A 174 -11.40 -13.16 5.24
C LYS A 174 -9.98 -12.72 5.00
N PHE A 175 -9.61 -11.60 5.60
CA PHE A 175 -8.29 -11.00 5.45
C PHE A 175 -7.69 -10.66 6.81
N CYS A 176 -6.36 -10.69 6.87
CA CYS A 176 -5.60 -10.29 8.04
C CYS A 176 -5.66 -8.77 8.21
N LEU A 177 -6.31 -8.29 9.26
CA LEU A 177 -6.50 -6.85 9.51
C LEU A 177 -5.97 -6.43 10.88
N PRO A 178 -5.59 -5.15 11.04
CA PRO A 178 -5.23 -4.60 12.35
C PRO A 178 -6.38 -4.73 13.35
N ARG A 179 -6.04 -4.73 14.64
CA ARG A 179 -7.02 -4.88 15.72
C ARG A 179 -7.82 -3.62 15.99
#